data_AF-A0A964ATX0-F1
#
_entry.id   AF-A0A964ATX0-F1
#
_cell.length_a   1.000
_cell.length_b   1.000
_cell.length_c   1.000
_cell.angle_alpha   90.00
_cell.angle_beta   90.00
_cell.angle_gamma   90.00
#
_symmetry.space_group_name_H-M   'P 1'
#
loop_
_entity.id
_entity.type
_entity.pdbx_description
1 polymer ?
#
loop_
_entity_poly.entity_id
_entity_poly.type
_entity_poly.pdbx_seq_one_letter_code
_entity_poly.pdbx_strand_id
1 'polypeptide(L)'
;MSPRRCALDRAELVRWLKEEQGLDVSTLQDDTKLFSSGLLDSLAMVDLIAFIEDQAGVRVRWTEVSLEHLDSVGAVLGYVASKR
;
A
#
# COMPACT_ATOMS: atom_id res chain seq x y z
N MET A 1 -11.23 14.68 13.44
CA MET A 1 -10.67 13.56 14.21
C MET A 1 -9.50 13.03 13.41
N SER A 2 -8.32 13.62 13.57
CA SER A 2 -7.12 13.23 12.81
C SER A 2 -6.40 12.14 13.59
N PRO A 3 -6.26 10.91 13.06
CA PRO A 3 -5.46 9.90 13.71
C PRO A 3 -3.98 10.30 13.62
N ARG A 4 -3.24 9.78 14.59
CA ARG A 4 -1.87 10.14 14.92
C ARG A 4 -0.95 9.79 13.76
N ARG A 5 0.06 10.63 13.52
CA ARG A 5 1.23 10.35 12.68
C ARG A 5 2.00 9.15 13.27
N CYS A 6 1.51 7.94 13.04
CA CYS A 6 2.16 6.69 13.40
C CYS A 6 2.53 5.96 12.11
N ALA A 7 3.57 5.16 12.18
CA ALA A 7 4.13 4.45 11.03
C ALA A 7 3.06 3.64 10.29
N LEU A 8 2.98 3.80 8.96
CA LEU A 8 2.17 2.91 8.11
C LEU A 8 2.51 1.45 8.47
N ASP A 9 1.54 0.75 9.04
CA ASP A 9 1.65 -0.65 9.40
C ASP A 9 0.72 -1.54 8.56
N ARG A 10 0.84 -2.85 8.74
CA ARG A 10 0.03 -3.83 8.01
C ARG A 10 -1.47 -3.61 8.22
N ALA A 11 -1.88 -3.30 9.44
CA ALA A 11 -3.30 -3.17 9.77
C ALA A 11 -3.90 -1.95 9.06
N GLU A 12 -3.17 -0.84 9.01
CA GLU A 12 -3.58 0.37 8.29
C GLU A 12 -3.68 0.14 6.78
N LEU A 13 -2.68 -0.50 6.17
CA LEU A 13 -2.71 -0.80 4.74
C LEU A 13 -3.84 -1.78 4.38
N VAL A 14 -4.02 -2.85 5.16
CA VAL A 14 -5.09 -3.83 4.94
C VAL A 14 -6.46 -3.18 5.12
N ARG A 15 -6.60 -2.29 6.11
CA ARG A 15 -7.84 -1.54 6.31
C ARG A 15 -8.15 -0.65 5.11
N TRP A 16 -7.16 0.08 4.60
CA TRP A 16 -7.32 0.91 3.41
C TRP A 16 -7.72 0.09 2.19
N LEU A 17 -7.07 -1.07 1.95
CA LEU A 17 -7.44 -1.99 0.87
C LEU A 17 -8.90 -2.46 0.96
N LYS A 18 -9.40 -2.69 2.18
CA LYS A 18 -10.79 -3.09 2.40
C LYS A 18 -11.77 -1.92 2.21
N GLU A 19 -11.49 -0.78 2.82
CA GLU A 19 -12.42 0.36 2.90
C GLU A 19 -12.45 1.19 1.61
N GLU A 20 -11.28 1.47 1.02
CA GLU A 20 -11.16 2.33 -0.16
C GLU A 20 -11.18 1.53 -1.47
N GLN A 21 -10.57 0.34 -1.49
CA GLN A 21 -10.49 -0.49 -2.70
C GLN A 21 -11.54 -1.62 -2.75
N GLY A 22 -12.30 -1.83 -1.67
CA GLY A 22 -13.33 -2.87 -1.61
C GLY A 22 -12.79 -4.30 -1.68
N LEU A 23 -11.50 -4.49 -1.38
CA LEU A 23 -10.82 -5.77 -1.51
C LEU A 23 -11.22 -6.73 -0.38
N ASP A 24 -11.44 -8.02 -0.70
CA ASP A 24 -11.62 -9.04 0.34
C ASP A 24 -10.28 -9.37 1.00
N VAL A 25 -10.07 -8.80 2.18
CA VAL A 25 -8.84 -8.99 2.95
C VAL A 25 -8.83 -10.23 3.84
N SER A 26 -9.92 -11.01 3.86
CA SER A 26 -10.06 -12.18 4.73
C SER A 26 -9.05 -13.29 4.41
N THR A 27 -8.57 -13.34 3.17
CA THR A 27 -7.59 -14.31 2.67
C THR A 27 -6.27 -13.66 2.24
N LEU A 28 -6.13 -12.34 2.44
CA LEU A 28 -4.99 -11.57 1.95
C LEU A 28 -3.72 -11.87 2.76
N GLN A 29 -2.72 -12.42 2.07
CA GLN A 29 -1.38 -12.65 2.60
C GLN A 29 -0.41 -11.54 2.18
N ASP A 30 0.73 -11.45 2.85
CA ASP A 30 1.69 -10.35 2.65
C ASP A 30 2.43 -10.44 1.31
N ASP A 31 2.50 -11.63 0.73
CA ASP A 31 3.04 -11.93 -0.59
C ASP A 31 1.98 -11.96 -1.69
N THR A 32 0.70 -11.78 -1.34
CA THR A 32 -0.40 -11.77 -2.31
C THR A 32 -0.20 -10.64 -3.29
N LYS A 33 -0.14 -11.02 -4.57
CA LYS A 33 -0.01 -10.09 -5.69
C LYS A 33 -1.30 -9.27 -5.79
N LEU A 34 -1.19 -7.95 -5.79
CA LEU A 34 -2.32 -7.03 -5.80
C LEU A 34 -2.61 -6.55 -7.23
N PHE A 35 -1.59 -6.07 -7.94
CA PHE A 35 -1.73 -5.55 -9.29
C PHE A 35 -1.46 -6.65 -10.33
N SER A 36 -0.43 -7.47 -10.15
CA SER A 36 -0.10 -8.54 -11.11
C SER A 36 -1.15 -9.65 -11.19
N SER A 37 -1.94 -9.84 -10.12
CA SER A 37 -3.06 -10.78 -10.09
C SER A 37 -4.36 -10.22 -10.69
N GLY A 38 -4.41 -8.90 -10.91
CA GLY A 38 -5.63 -8.18 -11.29
C GLY A 38 -6.60 -7.94 -10.13
N LEU A 39 -6.18 -8.08 -8.87
CA LEU A 39 -7.01 -7.70 -7.71
C LEU A 39 -7.20 -6.18 -7.61
N LEU A 40 -6.22 -5.40 -8.05
CA LEU A 40 -6.24 -3.95 -8.14
C LEU A 40 -5.86 -3.48 -9.55
N ASP A 41 -6.50 -2.42 -10.00
CA ASP A 41 -6.23 -1.78 -11.27
C ASP A 41 -5.11 -0.74 -11.19
N SER A 42 -4.66 -0.25 -12.35
CA SER A 42 -3.64 0.80 -12.43
C SER A 42 -4.04 2.12 -11.77
N LEU A 43 -5.34 2.41 -11.65
CA LEU A 43 -5.84 3.59 -10.92
C LEU A 43 -5.60 3.45 -9.41
N ALA A 44 -5.84 2.26 -8.85
CA ALA A 44 -5.59 1.98 -7.44
C ALA A 44 -4.10 2.12 -7.07
N MET A 45 -3.18 2.01 -8.03
CA MET A 45 -1.76 2.27 -7.80
C MET A 45 -1.50 3.74 -7.48
N VAL A 46 -2.19 4.67 -8.15
CA VAL A 46 -2.07 6.10 -7.88
C VAL A 46 -2.62 6.42 -6.49
N ASP A 47 -3.76 5.82 -6.13
CA ASP A 47 -4.37 5.98 -4.81
C ASP A 47 -3.49 5.39 -3.70
N LEU A 48 -2.88 4.23 -3.94
CA LEU A 48 -1.92 3.61 -3.01
C LEU A 48 -0.71 4.50 -2.77
N ILE A 49 -0.15 5.12 -3.82
CA ILE A 49 0.96 6.06 -3.69
C ILE A 49 0.54 7.24 -2.82
N ALA A 50 -0.60 7.87 -3.10
CA ALA A 50 -1.10 9.00 -2.33
C ALA A 50 -1.32 8.63 -0.85
N PHE A 51 -1.88 7.44 -0.59
CA PHE A 51 -2.07 6.91 0.75
C PHE A 51 -0.74 6.70 1.50
N ILE A 52 0.27 6.11 0.84
CA ILE A 52 1.60 5.93 1.44
C ILE A 52 2.24 7.28 1.78
N GLU A 53 2.18 8.26 0.88
CA GLU A 53 2.74 9.59 1.12
C GLU A 53 2.06 10.31 2.29
N ASP A 54 0.73 10.23 2.38
CA ASP A 54 -0.06 10.83 3.45
C ASP A 54 0.20 10.18 4.81
N GLN A 55 0.17 8.84 4.88
CA GLN A 55 0.31 8.09 6.14
C GLN A 55 1.76 8.00 6.63
N ALA A 56 2.70 7.68 5.73
CA ALA A 56 4.10 7.49 6.12
C ALA A 56 4.92 8.79 6.08
N GLY A 57 4.40 9.88 5.47
CA GLY A 57 5.12 11.14 5.33
C GLY A 57 6.35 11.03 4.42
N VAL A 58 6.40 10.01 3.57
CA VAL A 58 7.48 9.78 2.60
C VAL A 58 7.09 10.37 1.25
N ARG A 59 8.06 10.53 0.34
CA ARG A 59 7.79 10.91 -1.05
C ARG A 59 8.14 9.75 -1.96
N VAL A 60 7.16 9.27 -2.71
CA VAL A 60 7.34 8.15 -3.64
C VAL A 60 7.79 8.71 -4.97
N ARG A 61 8.94 8.28 -5.46
CA ARG A 61 9.40 8.68 -6.80
C ARG A 61 8.80 7.74 -7.84
N TRP A 62 8.38 8.27 -8.99
CA TRP A 62 7.91 7.47 -10.13
C TRP A 62 8.90 6.39 -10.59
N THR A 63 10.21 6.61 -10.42
CA THR A 63 11.25 5.62 -10.72
C THR A 63 11.29 4.45 -9.74
N GLU A 64 10.66 4.60 -8.58
CA GLU A 64 10.59 3.59 -7.51
C GLU A 64 9.24 2.88 -7.48
N VAL A 65 8.22 3.47 -8.14
CA VAL A 65 6.92 2.85 -8.41
C VAL A 65 7.14 1.70 -9.38
N SER A 66 7.30 0.51 -8.84
CA SER A 66 7.38 -0.73 -9.62
C SER A 66 6.49 -1.79 -8.98
N LEU A 67 6.07 -2.76 -9.79
CA LEU A 67 5.39 -3.95 -9.29
C LEU A 67 6.28 -4.70 -8.28
N GLU A 68 7.60 -4.62 -8.37
CA GLU A 68 8.46 -5.27 -7.37
C GLU A 68 8.32 -4.66 -5.96
N HIS A 69 8.05 -3.35 -5.86
CA HIS A 69 7.96 -2.66 -4.58
C HIS A 69 6.54 -2.47 -4.06
N LEU A 70 5.52 -2.51 -4.93
CA LEU A 70 4.14 -2.13 -4.55
C LEU A 70 3.11 -3.23 -4.81
N ASP A 71 3.50 -4.38 -5.37
CA ASP A 71 2.55 -5.43 -5.77
C ASP A 71 2.10 -6.35 -4.64
N SER A 72 2.54 -6.14 -3.41
CA SER A 72 1.99 -6.86 -2.26
C SER A 72 2.07 -6.02 -1.00
N VAL A 73 1.27 -6.37 0.01
CA VAL A 73 1.29 -5.71 1.32
C VAL A 73 2.71 -5.72 1.91
N GLY A 74 3.40 -6.87 1.84
CA GLY A 74 4.77 -7.00 2.31
C GLY A 74 5.76 -6.14 1.52
N ALA A 75 5.60 -6.04 0.20
CA ALA A 75 6.44 -5.19 -0.64
C ALA A 75 6.26 -3.70 -0.27
N VAL A 76 5.01 -3.25 -0.09
CA VAL A 76 4.70 -1.87 0.31
C VAL A 76 5.30 -1.55 1.67
N LEU A 77 5.11 -2.42 2.66
CA LEU A 77 5.67 -2.22 4.00
C LEU A 77 7.20 -2.22 3.99
N GLY A 78 7.82 -3.11 3.21
CA GLY A 78 9.26 -3.14 3.01
C GLY A 78 9.79 -1.87 2.34
N TYR A 79 9.10 -1.37 1.32
CA TYR A 79 9.40 -0.11 0.66
C TYR A 79 9.34 1.06 1.66
N VAL A 80 8.26 1.18 2.43
CA VAL A 80 8.12 2.25 3.44
C VAL A 80 9.17 2.14 4.54
N ALA A 81 9.50 0.92 4.98
CA ALA A 81 10.58 0.70 5.94
C ALA A 81 11.95 1.13 5.42
N SER A 82 12.23 0.94 4.12
CA SER A 82 13.49 1.37 3.48
C SER A 82 13.67 2.89 3.37
N LYS A 83 12.60 3.67 3.55
CA LYS A 83 12.59 5.14 3.45
C LYS A 83 12.84 5.85 4.78
N ARG A 84 12.98 5.11 5.87
CA ARG A 84 13.20 5.62 7.23
C ARG A 84 14.68 5.74 7.58
#